data_AF-A0A0J8S4X6-F1
#
_entry.id   AF-A0A0J8S4X6-F1
#
_cell.length_a   1.000
_cell.length_b   1.000
_cell.length_c   1.000
_cell.angle_alpha   90.00
_cell.angle_beta   90.00
_cell.angle_gamma   90.00
#
_symmetry.space_group_name_H-M   'P 1'
#
loop_
_entity.id
_entity.type
_entity.pdbx_description
1 polymer ?
#
loop_
_entity_poly.entity_id
_entity_poly.type
_entity_poly.pdbx_seq_one_letter_code
_entity_poly.pdbx_strand_id
1 'polypeptide(L)'
;MEKLGKRPVIYSATGTHAIYANPGVHSYILPWGLLRDQTDAGPLWDPSLNMHAYAYSPHNDTLYPSNRTPNAPTEWFSFRGHWGDKIYPLGDRRQYRFAGQYHYVSGPLGPRFKNLARRKVCQGPEEDICIIRNEVGAKGGREHAKVGVKWDAGLRDDDGEDQV
;
A
#
# COMPACT_ATOMS: atom_id res chain seq x y z
N MET A 1 -17.27 4.12 4.02
CA MET A 1 -15.98 4.82 3.97
C MET A 1 -16.30 6.29 4.08
N GLU A 2 -15.61 7.03 4.94
CA GLU A 2 -15.82 8.47 5.02
C GLU A 2 -15.43 9.13 3.69
N LYS A 3 -16.20 10.15 3.28
CA LYS A 3 -15.97 10.90 2.05
C LYS A 3 -16.21 12.39 2.31
N LEU A 4 -15.37 13.23 1.71
CA LEU A 4 -15.59 14.67 1.60
C LEU A 4 -16.02 14.97 0.15
N GLY A 5 -17.33 15.11 -0.05
CA GLY A 5 -17.93 15.16 -1.38
C GLY A 5 -17.66 13.88 -2.17
N LYS A 6 -16.96 13.99 -3.31
CA LYS A 6 -16.58 12.84 -4.15
C LYS A 6 -15.27 12.17 -3.70
N ARG A 7 -14.55 12.72 -2.73
CA ARG A 7 -13.18 12.30 -2.39
C ARG A 7 -13.18 11.37 -1.17
N PRO A 8 -12.51 10.20 -1.25
CA PRO A 8 -12.35 9.33 -0.11
C PRO A 8 -11.48 9.98 0.97
N VAL A 9 -11.86 9.79 2.23
CA VAL A 9 -11.01 10.08 3.39
C VAL A 9 -10.36 8.79 3.86
N ILE A 10 -9.06 8.85 4.10
CA ILE A 10 -8.25 7.73 4.57
C ILE A 10 -7.42 8.21 5.77
N TYR A 11 -7.15 7.31 6.70
CA TYR A 11 -6.47 7.64 7.95
C TYR A 11 -5.08 7.01 7.98
N SER A 12 -4.06 7.84 8.16
CA SER A 12 -2.67 7.41 8.26
C SER A 12 -2.39 6.83 9.64
N ALA A 13 -1.74 5.68 9.70
CA ALA A 13 -1.38 5.04 10.94
C ALA A 13 -0.15 5.68 11.60
N THR A 14 -0.26 5.91 12.91
CA THR A 14 0.89 6.07 13.79
C THR A 14 1.40 4.68 14.14
N GLY A 15 2.59 4.33 13.63
CA GLY A 15 3.16 2.99 13.78
C GLY A 15 3.79 2.48 12.48
N THR A 16 3.04 1.72 11.69
CA THR A 16 3.58 0.94 10.55
C THR A 16 3.44 1.58 9.15
N HIS A 17 3.11 2.88 9.09
CA HIS A 17 2.85 3.62 7.84
C HIS A 17 1.66 3.08 7.03
N ALA A 18 0.82 2.21 7.63
CA ALA A 18 -0.38 1.73 6.99
C ALA A 18 -1.43 2.84 6.84
N ILE A 19 -2.33 2.65 5.88
CA ILE A 19 -3.44 3.56 5.63
C ILE A 19 -4.73 2.77 5.77
N TYR A 20 -5.64 3.28 6.59
CA TYR A 20 -6.90 2.62 6.93
C TYR A 20 -8.11 3.41 6.43
N ALA A 21 -9.21 2.69 6.21
CA ALA A 21 -10.50 3.28 5.85
C ALA A 21 -11.29 3.81 7.06
N ASN A 22 -10.81 3.55 8.28
CA ASN A 22 -11.46 3.90 9.55
C ASN A 22 -10.44 4.46 10.55
N PRO A 23 -10.87 5.37 11.43
CA PRO A 23 -10.09 5.73 12.61
C PRO A 23 -10.14 4.59 13.64
N GLY A 24 -9.21 4.62 14.59
CA GLY A 24 -9.18 3.72 15.74
C GLY A 24 -7.94 2.84 15.78
N VAL A 25 -8.10 1.71 16.45
CA VAL A 25 -7.02 0.79 16.79
C VAL A 25 -7.03 -0.40 15.85
N HIS A 26 -5.89 -0.68 15.21
CA HIS A 26 -5.71 -1.78 14.26
C HIS A 26 -4.60 -2.72 14.72
N SER A 27 -4.95 -3.91 15.19
CA SER A 27 -3.99 -4.89 15.74
C SER A 27 -3.29 -5.70 14.66
N TYR A 28 -1.98 -5.93 14.83
CA TYR A 28 -1.19 -6.87 14.02
C TYR A 28 -1.17 -8.27 14.65
N ILE A 29 -0.73 -9.23 13.82
CA ILE A 29 -0.70 -10.69 14.05
C ILE A 29 0.15 -11.12 15.28
N LEU A 30 0.88 -10.21 15.92
CA LEU A 30 1.69 -10.58 17.08
C LEU A 30 0.82 -10.84 18.33
N PRO A 31 1.14 -11.89 19.12
CA PRO A 31 0.41 -12.19 20.34
C PRO A 31 0.29 -10.98 21.26
N TRP A 32 -0.86 -10.85 21.92
CA TRP A 32 -1.14 -9.84 22.94
C TRP A 32 -1.24 -8.38 22.45
N GLY A 33 -1.33 -8.16 21.12
CA GLY A 33 -1.56 -6.81 20.57
C GLY A 33 -0.37 -5.86 20.74
N LEU A 34 0.83 -6.42 20.93
CA LEU A 34 2.07 -5.68 21.18
C LEU A 34 2.45 -4.76 20.01
N LEU A 35 2.09 -5.15 18.79
CA LEU A 35 2.22 -4.32 17.60
C LEU A 35 0.83 -3.93 17.11
N ARG A 36 0.61 -2.63 17.02
CA ARG A 36 -0.72 -2.08 16.75
C ARG A 36 -0.56 -0.71 16.14
N ASP A 37 -1.36 -0.47 15.13
CA ASP A 37 -1.51 0.85 14.55
C ASP A 37 -2.65 1.60 15.23
N GLN A 38 -2.45 2.91 15.35
CA GLN A 38 -3.48 3.82 15.78
C GLN A 38 -3.70 4.87 14.71
N THR A 39 -4.95 5.04 14.32
CA THR A 39 -5.39 6.09 13.41
C THR A 39 -6.38 7.00 14.11
N ASP A 40 -6.36 8.28 13.78
CA ASP A 40 -7.40 9.24 14.15
C ASP A 40 -7.63 10.21 12.98
N ALA A 41 -8.64 11.08 13.11
CA ALA A 41 -8.95 12.04 12.07
C ALA A 41 -7.84 13.07 11.85
N GLY A 42 -7.10 13.42 12.91
CA GLY A 42 -6.02 14.40 12.90
C GLY A 42 -6.34 15.68 12.12
N PRO A 43 -5.30 16.41 11.68
CA PRO A 43 -5.42 17.43 10.64
C PRO A 43 -5.68 16.80 9.27
N LEU A 44 -6.63 17.36 8.53
CA LEU A 44 -6.88 16.94 7.14
C LEU A 44 -5.71 17.37 6.23
N TRP A 45 -5.03 16.40 5.65
CA TRP A 45 -4.04 16.65 4.60
C TRP A 45 -4.64 16.40 3.21
N ASP A 46 -4.66 17.43 2.38
CA ASP A 46 -5.12 17.35 1.00
C ASP A 46 -3.93 17.23 0.02
N PRO A 47 -3.60 16.03 -0.46
CA PRO A 47 -2.47 15.85 -1.38
C PRO A 47 -2.77 16.34 -2.81
N SER A 48 -4.01 16.72 -3.14
CA SER A 48 -4.39 17.03 -4.53
C SER A 48 -3.66 18.23 -5.13
N LEU A 49 -3.13 19.11 -4.29
CA LEU A 49 -2.38 20.30 -4.69
C LEU A 49 -0.90 20.02 -4.99
N ASN A 50 -0.36 18.87 -4.57
CA ASN A 50 1.05 18.50 -4.78
C ASN A 50 1.22 16.97 -4.92
N MET A 51 0.40 16.36 -5.77
CA MET A 51 0.45 14.92 -6.04
C MET A 51 1.22 14.64 -7.33
N HIS A 52 2.25 13.80 -7.23
CA HIS A 52 2.84 13.13 -8.39
C HIS A 52 2.24 11.75 -8.55
N ALA A 53 1.48 11.56 -9.62
CA ALA A 53 0.92 10.27 -9.98
C ALA A 53 1.67 9.70 -11.19
N TYR A 54 1.74 8.38 -11.25
CA TYR A 54 2.46 7.65 -12.29
C TYR A 54 1.63 6.45 -12.76
N ALA A 55 1.71 6.15 -14.06
CA ALA A 55 1.16 4.94 -14.67
C ALA A 55 2.31 3.97 -14.95
N TYR A 56 2.15 2.70 -14.56
CA TYR A 56 3.14 1.66 -14.81
C TYR A 56 2.67 0.75 -15.93
N SER A 57 3.49 0.58 -16.96
CA SER A 57 3.26 -0.41 -18.02
C SER A 57 4.08 -1.67 -17.73
N PRO A 58 3.42 -2.80 -17.42
CA PRO A 58 4.11 -4.05 -17.12
C PRO A 58 4.72 -4.71 -18.37
N HIS A 59 4.24 -4.37 -19.57
CA HIS A 59 4.74 -4.96 -20.82
C HIS A 59 6.17 -4.51 -21.15
N ASN A 60 6.47 -3.24 -20.95
CA ASN A 60 7.77 -2.64 -21.24
C ASN A 60 8.54 -2.22 -19.97
N ASP A 61 8.00 -2.51 -18.77
CA ASP A 61 8.57 -2.19 -17.47
C ASP A 61 8.94 -0.70 -17.30
N THR A 62 8.08 0.16 -17.84
CA THR A 62 8.23 1.62 -17.90
C THR A 62 7.23 2.32 -16.99
N LEU A 63 7.70 3.39 -16.34
CA LEU A 63 6.89 4.29 -15.54
C LEU A 63 6.64 5.59 -16.31
N TYR A 64 5.39 6.01 -16.41
CA TYR A 64 4.97 7.24 -17.08
C TYR A 64 4.44 8.25 -16.06
N PRO A 65 4.83 9.53 -16.14
CA PRO A 65 4.26 10.55 -15.29
C PRO A 65 2.81 10.85 -15.70
N SER A 66 1.99 11.30 -14.75
CA SER A 66 0.61 11.70 -15.06
C SER A 66 0.55 12.96 -15.94
N ASN A 67 -0.55 13.11 -16.69
CA ASN A 67 -0.82 14.31 -17.50
C ASN A 67 -0.88 15.61 -16.67
N ARG A 68 -1.10 15.54 -15.35
CA ARG A 68 -1.07 16.71 -14.47
C ARG A 68 0.35 17.16 -14.12
N THR A 69 1.30 16.25 -14.15
CA THR A 69 2.70 16.50 -13.81
C THR A 69 3.62 15.84 -14.85
N PRO A 70 3.54 16.22 -16.13
CA PRO A 70 4.21 15.50 -17.23
C PRO A 70 5.74 15.53 -17.12
N ASN A 71 6.29 16.51 -16.41
CA ASN A 71 7.73 16.66 -16.20
C ASN A 71 8.22 16.01 -14.89
N ALA A 72 7.37 15.23 -14.20
CA ALA A 72 7.78 14.57 -12.98
C ALA A 72 8.84 13.50 -13.29
N PRO A 73 9.94 13.42 -12.50
CA PRO A 73 11.01 12.48 -12.76
C PRO A 73 10.52 11.04 -12.63
N THR A 74 11.07 10.15 -13.44
CA THR A 74 10.73 8.71 -13.48
C THR A 74 11.94 7.82 -13.20
N GLU A 75 13.14 8.38 -13.28
CA GLU A 75 14.43 7.70 -13.18
C GLU A 75 14.62 7.02 -11.83
N TRP A 76 13.98 7.56 -10.78
CA TRP A 76 13.98 6.97 -9.45
C TRP A 76 13.43 5.53 -9.46
N PHE A 77 12.53 5.20 -10.39
CA PHE A 77 11.96 3.86 -10.53
C PHE A 77 13.02 2.82 -10.92
N SER A 78 14.06 3.24 -11.63
CA SER A 78 15.16 2.39 -12.08
C SER A 78 16.22 2.14 -11.02
N PHE A 79 16.14 2.77 -9.84
CA PHE A 79 17.07 2.52 -8.76
C PHE A 79 16.89 1.11 -8.18
N ARG A 80 17.93 0.28 -8.33
CA ARG A 80 17.91 -1.14 -7.96
C ARG A 80 18.37 -1.42 -6.52
N GLY A 81 18.75 -0.37 -5.77
CA GLY A 81 19.23 -0.49 -4.40
C GLY A 81 18.11 -0.50 -3.35
N HIS A 82 18.54 -0.48 -2.09
CA HIS A 82 17.67 -0.34 -0.93
C HIS A 82 17.35 1.14 -0.67
N TRP A 83 16.09 1.42 -0.37
CA TRP A 83 15.59 2.76 -0.07
C TRP A 83 15.63 3.01 1.43
N GLY A 84 16.54 3.89 1.85
CA GLY A 84 16.80 4.18 3.26
C GLY A 84 18.12 3.60 3.74
N ASP A 85 18.33 3.65 5.05
CA ASP A 85 19.62 3.35 5.64
C ASP A 85 19.89 1.84 5.71
N LYS A 86 21.18 1.49 5.86
CA LYS A 86 21.61 0.13 6.18
C LYS A 86 21.44 -0.12 7.68
N ILE A 87 21.08 -1.36 8.04
CA ILE A 87 21.01 -1.82 9.42
C ILE A 87 22.29 -1.47 10.22
N TYR A 88 22.11 -0.98 11.44
CA TYR A 88 23.21 -0.75 12.37
C TYR A 88 23.66 -2.07 13.04
N PRO A 89 24.97 -2.23 13.29
CA PRO A 89 25.46 -3.37 14.07
C PRO A 89 24.93 -3.32 15.51
N LEU A 90 24.81 -4.48 16.18
CA LEU A 90 24.31 -4.58 17.57
C LEU A 90 25.18 -3.85 18.61
N GLY A 91 26.43 -3.52 18.27
CA GLY A 91 27.30 -2.71 19.13
C GLY A 91 27.01 -1.21 19.09
N ASP A 92 26.20 -0.72 18.15
CA ASP A 92 25.80 0.69 18.11
C ASP A 92 24.79 0.96 19.23
N ARG A 93 25.01 2.03 20.02
CA ARG A 93 24.15 2.39 21.16
C ARG A 93 22.71 2.71 20.76
N ARG A 94 22.47 3.07 19.51
CA ARG A 94 21.14 3.34 18.95
C ARG A 94 20.41 2.07 18.53
N GLN A 95 21.12 0.95 18.41
CA GLN A 95 20.57 -0.31 17.96
C GLN A 95 20.27 -1.22 19.15
N TYR A 96 19.09 -1.86 19.10
CA TYR A 96 18.73 -2.91 20.03
C TYR A 96 17.86 -3.95 19.35
N ARG A 97 17.73 -5.13 20.00
CA ARG A 97 16.90 -6.23 19.53
C ARG A 97 15.85 -6.57 20.58
N PHE A 98 14.61 -6.65 20.15
CA PHE A 98 13.48 -7.02 21.01
C PHE A 98 12.65 -8.10 20.32
N ALA A 99 12.41 -9.21 21.02
CA ALA A 99 11.67 -10.37 20.49
C ALA A 99 12.18 -10.86 19.10
N GLY A 100 13.50 -10.85 18.90
CA GLY A 100 14.13 -11.23 17.63
C GLY A 100 14.08 -10.18 16.53
N GLN A 101 13.37 -9.06 16.73
CA GLN A 101 13.28 -7.95 15.78
C GLN A 101 14.29 -6.85 16.12
N TYR A 102 14.92 -6.26 15.10
CA TYR A 102 15.85 -5.16 15.25
C TYR A 102 15.11 -3.82 15.26
N HIS A 103 15.62 -2.83 16.01
CA HIS A 103 15.05 -1.49 16.03
C HIS A 103 15.22 -0.78 14.68
N TYR A 104 16.45 -0.75 14.15
CA TYR A 104 16.72 -0.30 12.79
C TYR A 104 17.02 -1.49 11.88
N VAL A 105 16.36 -1.54 10.74
CA VAL A 105 16.58 -2.54 9.69
C VAL A 105 17.00 -1.86 8.39
N SER A 106 17.63 -2.62 7.49
CA SER A 106 17.94 -2.10 6.16
C SER A 106 16.65 -1.70 5.44
N GLY A 107 16.68 -0.57 4.75
CA GLY A 107 15.55 -0.10 3.95
C GLY A 107 15.05 -1.13 2.93
N PRO A 108 13.80 -1.06 2.45
CA PRO A 108 13.27 -2.04 1.49
C PRO A 108 13.87 -1.85 0.08
N LEU A 109 13.74 -2.88 -0.76
CA LEU A 109 13.89 -2.71 -2.20
C LEU A 109 12.79 -1.78 -2.74
N GLY A 110 13.12 -1.05 -3.81
CA GLY A 110 12.25 -0.02 -4.39
C GLY A 110 10.91 -0.52 -4.96
N PRO A 111 10.00 0.41 -5.31
CA PRO A 111 8.68 0.09 -5.84
C PRO A 111 8.69 -0.84 -7.06
N ARG A 112 9.74 -0.79 -7.89
CA ARG A 112 9.93 -1.70 -9.05
C ARG A 112 9.95 -3.18 -8.68
N PHE A 113 10.42 -3.52 -7.48
CA PHE A 113 10.48 -4.91 -7.00
C PHE A 113 9.20 -5.33 -6.26
N LYS A 114 8.16 -4.50 -6.27
CA LYS A 114 6.84 -4.85 -5.76
C LYS A 114 6.01 -5.48 -6.88
N ASN A 115 4.93 -6.14 -6.51
CA ASN A 115 4.00 -6.76 -7.44
C ASN A 115 3.05 -5.71 -8.06
N LEU A 116 3.59 -4.79 -8.88
CA LEU A 116 2.84 -3.68 -9.47
C LEU A 116 1.81 -4.12 -10.51
N ALA A 117 2.08 -5.23 -11.20
CA ALA A 117 1.18 -5.83 -12.19
C ALA A 117 0.17 -6.84 -11.58
N ARG A 118 -0.10 -6.73 -10.27
CA ARG A 118 -0.97 -7.67 -9.56
C ARG A 118 -2.38 -7.69 -10.18
N ARG A 119 -2.94 -8.90 -10.32
CA ARG A 119 -4.31 -9.14 -10.82
C ARG A 119 -5.34 -9.42 -9.72
N LYS A 120 -4.88 -9.57 -8.47
CA LYS A 120 -5.72 -9.86 -7.30
C LYS A 120 -5.43 -8.83 -6.20
N VAL A 121 -6.47 -8.46 -5.45
CA VAL A 121 -6.31 -7.58 -4.28
C VAL A 121 -5.48 -8.27 -3.20
N CYS A 122 -5.81 -9.53 -2.89
CA CYS A 122 -5.03 -10.38 -2.00
C CYS A 122 -3.92 -11.09 -2.77
N GLN A 123 -2.70 -11.06 -2.23
CA GLN A 123 -1.48 -11.62 -2.85
C GLN A 123 -1.01 -12.91 -2.17
N GLY A 124 -1.81 -13.49 -1.27
CA GLY A 124 -1.52 -14.75 -0.61
C GLY A 124 -1.84 -15.97 -1.48
N PRO A 125 -1.48 -17.18 -1.01
CA PRO A 125 -1.96 -18.46 -1.56
C PRO A 125 -3.48 -18.48 -1.76
N GLU A 126 -3.97 -19.31 -2.70
CA GLU A 126 -5.42 -19.37 -2.96
C GLU A 126 -6.20 -19.96 -1.80
N GLU A 127 -5.52 -20.75 -0.96
CA GLU A 127 -6.05 -21.38 0.24
C GLU A 127 -6.21 -20.39 1.40
N ASP A 128 -5.58 -19.21 1.31
CA ASP A 128 -5.67 -18.18 2.34
C ASP A 128 -7.00 -17.43 2.28
N ILE A 129 -7.58 -17.22 3.46
CA ILE A 129 -8.84 -16.49 3.60
C ILE A 129 -8.58 -15.00 3.34
N CYS A 130 -9.09 -14.51 2.21
CA CYS A 130 -9.09 -13.10 1.83
C CYS A 130 -10.49 -12.49 2.06
N ILE A 131 -10.61 -11.56 3.01
CA ILE A 131 -11.90 -10.89 3.27
C ILE A 131 -11.87 -9.52 2.62
N ILE A 132 -12.70 -9.32 1.60
CA ILE A 132 -12.86 -8.02 0.97
C ILE A 132 -14.25 -7.50 1.25
N ARG A 133 -14.28 -6.35 1.91
CA ARG A 133 -15.51 -5.72 2.39
C ARG A 133 -15.95 -4.66 1.38
N ASN A 134 -17.24 -4.67 1.07
CA ASN A 134 -17.85 -3.65 0.20
C ASN A 134 -18.20 -2.37 0.96
N GLU A 135 -18.23 -2.44 2.29
CA GLU A 135 -18.57 -1.33 3.15
C GLU A 135 -17.68 -1.29 4.40
N VAL A 136 -17.56 -0.08 4.94
CA VAL A 136 -16.74 0.22 6.10
C VAL A 136 -17.60 0.05 7.35
N GLY A 137 -17.14 -0.75 8.31
CA GLY A 137 -17.88 -1.02 9.55
C GLY A 137 -18.82 -2.23 9.50
N ALA A 138 -18.92 -2.93 8.35
CA ALA A 138 -19.57 -4.24 8.31
C ALA A 138 -18.98 -5.17 9.35
N LYS A 139 -19.83 -5.81 10.16
CA LYS A 139 -19.47 -6.96 10.99
C LYS A 139 -19.21 -8.15 10.07
N GLY A 140 -18.11 -8.11 9.32
CA GLY A 140 -17.72 -9.16 8.39
C GLY A 140 -16.93 -10.24 9.13
N GLY A 141 -17.61 -11.31 9.54
CA GLY A 141 -16.99 -12.57 9.93
C GLY A 141 -16.53 -13.39 8.72
N ARG A 142 -15.88 -14.54 8.98
CA ARG A 142 -15.41 -15.50 7.95
C ARG A 142 -16.52 -15.94 6.97
N GLU A 143 -17.79 -15.79 7.34
CA GLU A 143 -18.96 -16.11 6.52
C GLU A 143 -19.14 -15.20 5.28
N HIS A 144 -18.53 -14.01 5.27
CA HIS A 144 -18.54 -13.08 4.14
C HIS A 144 -17.19 -13.01 3.40
N ALA A 145 -16.25 -13.89 3.75
CA ALA A 145 -14.98 -14.03 3.05
C ALA A 145 -15.25 -14.58 1.65
N LYS A 146 -14.91 -13.82 0.61
CA LYS A 146 -14.92 -14.34 -0.76
C LYS A 146 -13.58 -15.02 -1.01
N VAL A 147 -13.60 -16.34 -1.27
CA VAL A 147 -12.45 -17.04 -1.86
C VAL A 147 -11.99 -16.24 -3.06
N GLY A 148 -10.69 -15.95 -3.16
CA GLY A 148 -10.10 -14.90 -4.00
C GLY A 148 -10.61 -14.88 -5.45
N VAL A 149 -11.76 -14.25 -5.66
CA VAL A 149 -12.33 -14.03 -6.99
C VAL A 149 -11.43 -13.04 -7.69
N LYS A 150 -11.17 -13.27 -8.98
CA LYS A 150 -10.45 -12.33 -9.86
C LYS A 150 -10.98 -10.92 -9.61
N TRP A 151 -10.11 -10.03 -9.12
CA TRP A 151 -10.48 -8.62 -8.95
C TRP A 151 -10.31 -7.95 -10.28
N ASP A 152 -11.44 -7.57 -10.88
CA ASP A 152 -11.43 -6.70 -12.03
C ASP A 152 -11.37 -5.25 -11.50
N ALA A 153 -10.30 -4.53 -11.86
CA ALA A 153 -10.12 -3.14 -11.45
C ALA A 153 -11.13 -2.19 -12.13
N GLY A 154 -11.97 -2.72 -13.05
CA GLY A 154 -12.88 -1.91 -13.85
C GLY A 154 -12.14 -1.00 -14.82
N LEU A 155 -10.86 -1.28 -15.06
CA LEU A 155 -10.10 -0.68 -16.15
C LEU A 155 -10.55 -1.43 -17.41
N ARG A 156 -11.33 -0.76 -18.26
CA ARG A 156 -11.60 -1.28 -19.60
C ARG A 156 -10.25 -1.49 -20.28
N ASP A 157 -10.00 -2.71 -20.73
CA ASP A 157 -9.01 -2.97 -21.75
C ASP A 157 -9.51 -2.19 -22.98
N ASP A 158 -8.96 -1.00 -23.21
CA ASP A 158 -9.16 -0.25 -24.44
C ASP A 158 -8.25 -0.92 -25.48
N ASP A 159 -8.73 -2.07 -25.95
CA ASP A 159 -8.22 -2.75 -27.11
C ASP A 159 -8.66 -1.88 -28.30
N GLY A 160 -7.88 -0.83 -28.56
CA GLY A 160 -8.03 0.04 -29.73
C GLY A 160 -7.81 -0.78 -31.00
N GLU A 161 -8.85 -1.48 -31.42
CA GLU A 161 -9.03 -2.02 -32.76
C GLU A 161 -9.52 -0.84 -33.62
N ASP A 162 -8.58 -0.03 -34.10
CA ASP A 162 -8.86 0.96 -35.14
C ASP A 162 -9.21 0.21 -36.43
N GLN A 163 -10.49 -0.13 -36.60
CA GLN A 163 -11.11 -0.34 -37.90
C GLN A 163 -11.77 0.97 -38.34
N VAL A 164 -11.12 1.66 -39.29
CA VAL A 164 -11.61 2.12 -40.61
C VAL A 164 -10.59 3.12 -41.18
#